data_AF-A0A0A9WVD3-F1
#
_entry.id   AF-A0A0A9WVD3-F1
#
_cell.length_a   1.000
_cell.length_b   1.000
_cell.length_c   1.000
_cell.angle_alpha   90.00
_cell.angle_beta   90.00
_cell.angle_gamma   90.00
#
_symmetry.space_group_name_H-M   'P 1'
#
loop_
_entity.id
_entity.type
_entity.pdbx_description
1 polymer ?
#
loop_
_entity_poly.entity_id
_entity_poly.type
_entity_poly.pdbx_seq_one_letter_code
_entity_poly.pdbx_strand_id
1 'polypeptide(L)'
;MMLESKPDVDNLRGYLNSIRDAPATIEYQYDPDATKECNAIYKHLETSPDLKFIWRFLKPFVRGNIVYAPNTTIIRRVMSRIRRYTASPKISNFTKEQNYLKIDPKVYKSALENLEYIIKLYESQIGSNNGILSTVLDNAFKPSVQKAHDLLISYQEEIREFSSERLTSIRKQLSEVLKCYTSITLEHFATEKEAEARSMALSEKNELLAQITFENSRDDILDPFVRYKIR
;
A
#
# COMPACT_ATOMS: atom_id res chain seq x y z
N MET A 1 29.46 30.91 -8.54
CA MET A 1 29.33 29.45 -8.77
C MET A 1 29.07 28.81 -7.42
N MET A 2 27.81 28.65 -7.05
CA MET A 2 27.45 28.03 -5.78
C MET A 2 27.62 26.52 -5.96
N LEU A 3 28.52 25.93 -5.16
CA LEU A 3 28.66 24.50 -5.05
C LEU A 3 27.38 23.98 -4.38
N GLU A 4 26.48 23.39 -5.16
CA GLU A 4 25.36 22.63 -4.59
C GLU A 4 25.96 21.53 -3.71
N SER A 5 25.69 21.60 -2.41
CA SER A 5 26.10 20.59 -1.45
C SER A 5 25.45 19.27 -1.84
N LYS A 6 26.27 18.26 -2.16
CA LYS A 6 25.82 16.90 -2.44
C LYS A 6 24.97 16.43 -1.24
N PRO A 7 23.73 15.98 -1.45
CA PRO A 7 22.88 15.55 -0.34
C PRO A 7 23.57 14.40 0.41
N ASP A 8 23.61 14.48 1.73
CA ASP A 8 24.03 13.37 2.59
C ASP A 8 23.03 12.22 2.38
N VAL A 9 23.43 11.17 1.65
CA VAL A 9 22.58 10.01 1.33
C VAL A 9 22.88 8.84 2.28
N ASP A 10 23.79 9.02 3.24
CA ASP A 10 24.29 7.93 4.08
C ASP A 10 23.27 7.51 5.16
N ASN A 11 22.19 8.29 5.34
CA ASN A 11 21.07 7.95 6.21
C ASN A 11 19.72 8.09 5.50
N LEU A 12 18.72 7.34 5.99
CA LEU A 12 17.37 7.28 5.40
C LEU A 12 16.73 8.66 5.25
N ARG A 13 16.93 9.56 6.21
CA ARG A 13 16.36 10.91 6.17
C ARG A 13 16.97 11.73 5.03
N GLY A 14 18.27 11.64 4.87
CA GLY A 14 19.01 12.27 3.79
C GLY A 14 18.61 11.75 2.41
N TYR A 15 18.46 10.43 2.27
CA TYR A 15 17.90 9.80 1.07
C TYR A 15 16.49 10.30 0.75
N LEU A 16 15.58 10.31 1.72
CA LEU A 16 14.21 10.80 1.54
C LEU A 16 14.17 12.29 1.14
N ASN A 17 15.02 13.13 1.72
CA ASN A 17 15.11 14.54 1.31
C ASN A 17 15.63 14.69 -0.13
N SER A 18 16.66 13.92 -0.51
CA SER A 18 17.16 13.91 -1.90
C SER A 18 16.07 13.49 -2.89
N ILE A 19 15.18 12.59 -2.47
CA ILE A 19 14.07 12.17 -3.31
C ILE A 19 13.03 13.30 -3.42
N ARG A 20 12.66 13.93 -2.31
CA ARG A 20 11.67 15.02 -2.31
C ARG A 20 12.13 16.20 -3.19
N ASP A 21 13.40 16.56 -3.10
CA ASP A 21 13.92 17.80 -3.68
C ASP A 21 14.38 17.65 -5.14
N ALA A 22 14.45 16.41 -5.68
CA ALA A 22 14.87 16.23 -7.08
C ALA A 22 13.82 16.80 -8.05
N PRO A 23 14.21 17.69 -8.98
CA PRO A 23 13.33 18.27 -9.97
C PRO A 23 12.81 17.17 -10.89
N ALA A 24 11.51 17.17 -11.12
CA ALA A 24 10.88 16.14 -11.92
C ALA A 24 9.67 16.75 -12.64
N THR A 25 9.86 17.44 -13.74
CA THR A 25 8.80 17.47 -14.76
C THR A 25 8.77 16.08 -15.39
N ILE A 26 8.22 15.10 -14.69
CA ILE A 26 8.01 13.76 -15.23
C ILE A 26 6.66 13.82 -15.93
N GLU A 27 6.68 13.93 -17.26
CA GLU A 27 5.52 13.59 -18.05
C GLU A 27 5.30 12.09 -17.90
N TYR A 28 4.13 11.72 -17.38
CA TYR A 28 3.75 10.32 -17.25
C TYR A 28 3.84 9.63 -18.60
N GLN A 29 4.68 8.60 -18.70
CA GLN A 29 4.75 7.74 -19.88
C GLN A 29 3.74 6.60 -19.74
N TYR A 30 2.89 6.45 -20.75
CA TYR A 30 1.90 5.37 -20.78
C TYR A 30 2.62 4.01 -20.83
N ASP A 31 2.18 3.11 -19.97
CA ASP A 31 2.70 1.76 -19.88
C ASP A 31 1.76 0.79 -20.62
N PRO A 32 2.24 0.15 -21.71
CA PRO A 32 1.44 -0.82 -22.46
C PRO A 32 1.16 -2.11 -21.67
N ASP A 33 1.97 -2.45 -20.68
CA ASP A 33 1.82 -3.69 -19.89
C ASP A 33 0.79 -3.55 -18.76
N ALA A 34 0.41 -2.31 -18.42
CA ALA A 34 -0.60 -2.00 -17.41
C ALA A 34 -1.99 -1.76 -18.03
N THR A 35 -3.05 -2.06 -17.27
CA THR A 35 -4.42 -1.74 -17.72
C THR A 35 -4.65 -0.22 -17.79
N LYS A 36 -5.71 0.21 -18.49
CA LYS A 36 -6.07 1.63 -18.60
C LYS A 36 -6.34 2.27 -17.24
N GLU A 37 -6.97 1.53 -16.34
CA GLU A 37 -7.28 1.94 -14.97
C GLU A 37 -5.99 2.15 -14.17
N CYS A 38 -5.04 1.22 -14.27
CA CYS A 38 -3.75 1.35 -13.60
C CYS A 38 -2.90 2.48 -14.16
N ASN A 39 -2.91 2.68 -15.48
CA ASN A 39 -2.26 3.83 -16.11
C ASN A 39 -2.82 5.17 -15.57
N ALA A 40 -4.14 5.28 -15.39
CA ALA A 40 -4.76 6.46 -14.82
C ALA A 40 -4.33 6.69 -13.35
N ILE A 41 -4.25 5.61 -12.55
CA ILE A 41 -3.77 5.66 -11.16
C ILE A 41 -2.31 6.10 -11.11
N TYR A 42 -1.41 5.48 -11.89
CA TYR A 42 0.01 5.84 -11.93
C TYR A 42 0.22 7.28 -12.38
N LYS A 43 -0.51 7.72 -13.41
CA LYS A 43 -0.49 9.12 -13.85
C LYS A 43 -0.87 10.06 -12.72
N HIS A 44 -1.92 9.76 -11.97
CA HIS A 44 -2.35 10.58 -10.85
C HIS A 44 -1.28 10.65 -9.75
N LEU A 45 -0.62 9.52 -9.43
CA LEU A 45 0.44 9.47 -8.42
C LEU A 45 1.70 10.23 -8.83
N GLU A 46 2.09 10.18 -10.11
CA GLU A 46 3.29 10.87 -10.61
C GLU A 46 3.08 12.38 -10.77
N THR A 47 1.84 12.81 -11.02
CA THR A 47 1.52 14.23 -11.26
C THR A 47 1.06 14.97 -10.00
N SER A 48 0.56 14.27 -8.98
CA SER A 48 0.10 14.89 -7.74
C SER A 48 1.28 15.34 -6.86
N PRO A 49 1.41 16.64 -6.52
CA PRO A 49 2.54 17.16 -5.74
C PRO A 49 2.75 16.44 -4.40
N ASP A 50 1.67 16.10 -3.72
CA ASP A 50 1.70 15.47 -2.39
C ASP A 50 2.08 13.98 -2.44
N LEU A 51 1.81 13.31 -3.57
CA LEU A 51 1.97 11.86 -3.71
C LEU A 51 3.19 11.46 -4.51
N LYS A 52 3.68 12.35 -5.37
CA LYS A 52 4.80 12.09 -6.26
C LYS A 52 6.05 11.62 -5.52
N PHE A 53 6.33 12.23 -4.37
CA PHE A 53 7.44 11.80 -3.52
C PHE A 53 7.25 10.36 -3.02
N ILE A 54 6.07 10.07 -2.46
CA ILE A 54 5.72 8.75 -1.90
C ILE A 54 5.74 7.69 -3.00
N TRP A 55 5.15 8.01 -4.16
CA TRP A 55 5.12 7.12 -5.31
C TRP A 55 6.51 6.86 -5.88
N ARG A 56 7.40 7.85 -5.91
CA ARG A 56 8.78 7.62 -6.35
C ARG A 56 9.50 6.62 -5.45
N PHE A 57 9.25 6.65 -4.15
CA PHE A 57 9.78 5.64 -3.24
C PHE A 57 9.12 4.26 -3.43
N LEU A 58 7.80 4.20 -3.59
CA LEU A 58 7.05 2.94 -3.63
C LEU A 58 7.05 2.24 -4.99
N LYS A 59 7.18 2.96 -6.11
CA LYS A 59 7.05 2.43 -7.47
C LYS A 59 7.95 1.20 -7.72
N PRO A 60 9.24 1.17 -7.32
CA PRO A 60 10.07 -0.03 -7.47
C PRO A 60 9.55 -1.25 -6.70
N PHE A 61 8.85 -1.05 -5.58
CA PHE A 61 8.27 -2.15 -4.81
C PHE A 61 6.96 -2.67 -5.40
N VAL A 62 6.22 -1.80 -6.10
CA VAL A 62 4.92 -2.11 -6.72
C VAL A 62 5.07 -2.72 -8.10
N ARG A 63 6.10 -2.31 -8.86
CA ARG A 63 6.28 -2.68 -10.27
C ARG A 63 7.74 -2.64 -10.74
N GLY A 64 8.68 -2.82 -9.81
CA GLY A 64 10.09 -2.79 -10.14
C GLY A 64 10.63 -4.12 -10.64
N ASN A 65 11.92 -4.08 -10.96
CA ASN A 65 12.69 -5.19 -11.48
C ASN A 65 13.89 -5.42 -10.57
N ILE A 66 14.14 -6.69 -10.25
CA ILE A 66 15.41 -7.12 -9.68
C ILE A 66 16.23 -7.73 -10.81
N VAL A 67 17.39 -7.13 -11.06
CA VAL A 67 18.33 -7.60 -12.06
C VAL A 67 19.41 -8.42 -11.35
N TYR A 68 19.78 -9.58 -11.88
CA TYR A 68 20.87 -10.35 -11.30
C TYR A 68 21.84 -10.97 -12.33
N ALA A 69 23.08 -11.16 -11.89
CA ALA A 69 24.13 -11.83 -12.65
C ALA A 69 25.09 -12.60 -11.70
N PRO A 70 25.75 -13.67 -12.18
CA PRO A 70 25.57 -14.31 -13.49
C PRO A 70 24.32 -15.23 -13.55
N ASN A 71 23.84 -15.51 -14.76
CA ASN A 71 22.73 -16.42 -15.03
C ASN A 71 23.17 -17.89 -14.99
N THR A 72 23.54 -18.39 -13.81
CA THR A 72 23.87 -19.81 -13.60
C THR A 72 22.67 -20.61 -13.09
N THR A 73 22.69 -21.93 -13.28
CA THR A 73 21.60 -22.82 -12.83
C THR A 73 21.35 -22.70 -11.32
N ILE A 74 22.42 -22.57 -10.54
CA ILE A 74 22.32 -22.47 -9.08
C ILE A 74 21.73 -21.12 -8.66
N ILE A 75 22.18 -20.02 -9.27
CA ILE A 75 21.63 -18.69 -8.96
C ILE A 75 20.15 -18.62 -9.37
N ARG A 76 19.77 -19.20 -10.51
CA ARG A 76 18.34 -19.30 -10.90
C ARG A 76 17.50 -20.01 -9.85
N ARG A 77 18.04 -21.04 -9.18
CA ARG A 77 17.35 -21.73 -8.07
C ARG A 77 17.26 -20.87 -6.81
N VAL A 78 18.26 -20.05 -6.52
CA VAL A 78 18.19 -19.06 -5.43
C VAL A 78 17.13 -18.00 -5.74
N MET A 79 17.16 -17.44 -6.95
CA MET A 79 16.22 -16.41 -7.38
C MET A 79 14.79 -16.95 -7.53
N SER A 80 14.61 -18.23 -7.89
CA SER A 80 13.28 -18.85 -7.90
C SER A 80 12.68 -18.99 -6.50
N ARG A 81 13.52 -19.19 -5.47
CA ARG A 81 13.07 -19.13 -4.07
C ARG A 81 12.72 -17.70 -3.66
N ILE A 82 13.41 -16.69 -4.17
CA ILE A 82 13.09 -15.28 -3.93
C ILE A 82 11.76 -14.90 -4.58
N ARG A 83 11.40 -15.52 -5.72
CA ARG A 83 10.15 -15.27 -6.44
C ARG A 83 8.88 -15.34 -5.57
N ARG A 84 8.88 -16.20 -4.55
CA ARG A 84 7.74 -16.32 -3.62
C ARG A 84 7.51 -15.07 -2.76
N TYR A 85 8.58 -14.30 -2.51
CA TYR A 85 8.56 -13.07 -1.70
C TYR A 85 8.33 -11.84 -2.56
N THR A 86 8.60 -11.93 -3.87
CA THR A 86 8.33 -10.89 -4.86
C THR A 86 6.98 -11.01 -5.55
N ALA A 87 6.29 -12.13 -5.34
CA ALA A 87 4.93 -12.32 -5.80
C ALA A 87 4.00 -11.27 -5.17
N SER A 88 2.94 -10.91 -5.90
CA SER A 88 1.93 -9.99 -5.39
C SER A 88 1.48 -10.42 -3.99
N PRO A 89 1.57 -9.52 -2.98
CA PRO A 89 1.05 -9.83 -1.66
C PRO A 89 -0.41 -10.20 -1.88
N LYS A 90 -0.80 -11.44 -1.56
CA LYS A 90 -2.17 -11.91 -1.79
C LYS A 90 -3.10 -10.88 -1.16
N ILE A 91 -3.78 -10.11 -2.01
CA ILE A 91 -4.62 -8.97 -1.63
C ILE A 91 -5.78 -9.43 -0.72
N SER A 92 -6.01 -10.75 -0.62
CA SER A 92 -6.86 -11.37 0.40
C SER A 92 -6.53 -10.97 1.85
N ASN A 93 -5.31 -10.53 2.14
CA ASN A 93 -4.96 -10.03 3.47
C ASN A 93 -5.51 -8.63 3.75
N PHE A 94 -5.85 -7.86 2.72
CA PHE A 94 -6.49 -6.55 2.84
C PHE A 94 -8.02 -6.63 2.80
N THR A 95 -8.63 -7.82 2.80
CA THR A 95 -10.10 -7.93 2.74
C THR A 95 -10.76 -7.32 3.98
N LYS A 96 -10.07 -7.36 5.13
CA LYS A 96 -10.53 -6.71 6.36
C LYS A 96 -10.51 -5.19 6.19
N GLU A 97 -9.40 -4.63 5.73
CA GLU A 97 -9.19 -3.22 5.40
C GLU A 97 -10.16 -2.75 4.30
N GLN A 98 -10.41 -3.56 3.28
CA GLN A 98 -11.42 -3.31 2.25
C GLN A 98 -12.84 -3.32 2.82
N ASN A 99 -13.14 -4.20 3.79
CA ASN A 99 -14.43 -4.20 4.48
C ASN A 99 -14.56 -2.99 5.44
N TYR A 100 -13.48 -2.59 6.13
CA TYR A 100 -13.41 -1.35 6.90
C TYR A 100 -13.54 -0.10 6.00
N LEU A 101 -13.14 -0.20 4.72
CA LEU A 101 -13.33 0.83 3.70
C LEU A 101 -14.74 0.84 3.09
N LYS A 102 -15.60 -0.18 3.32
CA LYS A 102 -16.99 -0.20 2.84
C LYS A 102 -17.93 0.64 3.69
N ILE A 103 -17.61 0.84 4.96
CA ILE A 103 -18.41 1.68 5.87
C ILE A 103 -17.68 2.99 6.05
N ASP A 104 -18.23 4.05 5.46
CA ASP A 104 -17.72 5.41 5.64
C ASP A 104 -17.78 5.78 7.14
N PRO A 105 -16.66 6.20 7.78
CA PRO A 105 -16.65 6.59 9.18
C PRO A 105 -17.69 7.67 9.54
N LYS A 106 -18.08 8.54 8.60
CA LYS A 106 -19.15 9.53 8.77
C LYS A 106 -20.52 8.88 8.81
N VAL A 107 -20.76 7.87 7.96
CA VAL A 107 -22.02 7.09 7.97
C VAL A 107 -22.15 6.31 9.27
N TYR A 108 -21.05 5.68 9.72
CA TYR A 108 -21.01 4.99 11.01
C TYR A 108 -21.28 5.96 12.19
N LYS A 109 -20.58 7.10 12.23
CA LYS A 109 -20.77 8.11 13.27
C LYS A 109 -22.22 8.63 13.30
N SER A 110 -22.79 8.92 12.13
CA SER A 110 -24.18 9.36 12.01
C SER A 110 -25.17 8.28 12.45
N ALA A 111 -24.91 7.01 12.13
CA ALA A 111 -25.75 5.90 12.59
C ALA A 111 -25.73 5.77 14.13
N LEU A 112 -24.56 5.94 14.75
CA LEU A 112 -24.42 5.94 16.21
C LEU A 112 -25.19 7.12 16.85
N GLU A 113 -25.01 8.34 16.33
CA GLU A 113 -25.73 9.54 16.81
C GLU A 113 -27.25 9.39 16.67
N ASN A 114 -27.73 8.81 15.56
CA ASN A 114 -29.14 8.54 15.35
C ASN A 114 -29.71 7.51 16.34
N LEU A 115 -28.96 6.43 16.62
CA LEU A 115 -29.37 5.42 17.58
C LEU A 115 -29.41 5.96 19.02
N GLU A 116 -28.41 6.76 19.42
CA GLU A 116 -28.43 7.45 20.71
C GLU A 116 -29.63 8.39 20.85
N TYR A 117 -29.97 9.13 19.80
CA TYR A 117 -31.14 10.01 19.78
C TYR A 117 -32.43 9.21 19.91
N ILE A 118 -32.57 8.09 19.20
CA ILE A 118 -33.72 7.19 19.30
C ILE A 118 -33.86 6.62 20.72
N ILE A 119 -32.76 6.22 21.36
CA ILE A 119 -32.76 5.73 22.74
C ILE A 119 -33.25 6.83 23.70
N LYS A 120 -32.71 8.05 23.60
CA LYS A 120 -33.12 9.21 24.41
C LYS A 120 -34.59 9.59 24.21
N LEU A 121 -35.05 9.58 22.95
CA LEU A 121 -36.45 9.81 22.64
C LEU A 121 -37.33 8.74 23.29
N TYR A 122 -36.97 7.46 23.18
CA TYR A 122 -37.70 6.39 23.84
C TYR A 122 -37.73 6.59 25.37
N GLU A 123 -36.60 6.86 26.03
CA GLU A 123 -36.53 7.12 27.47
C GLU A 123 -37.44 8.28 27.90
N SER A 124 -37.58 9.31 27.07
CA SER A 124 -38.48 10.45 27.33
C SER A 124 -39.98 10.11 27.18
N GLN A 125 -40.32 9.04 26.45
CA GLN A 125 -41.70 8.67 26.11
C GLN A 125 -42.29 7.55 26.99
N ILE A 126 -41.47 6.88 27.82
CA ILE A 126 -41.90 5.80 28.74
C ILE A 126 -42.98 6.28 29.74
N GLY A 127 -43.13 7.59 29.96
CA GLY A 127 -44.19 8.18 30.78
C GLY A 127 -45.58 8.29 30.12
N SER A 128 -45.76 7.83 28.88
CA SER A 128 -47.03 7.95 28.14
C SER A 128 -47.98 6.77 28.40
N ASN A 129 -49.21 7.07 28.85
CA ASN A 129 -50.23 6.13 29.35
C ASN A 129 -50.84 5.13 28.33
N ASN A 130 -50.26 4.95 27.15
CA ASN A 130 -50.78 4.01 26.14
C ASN A 130 -50.16 2.61 26.29
N GLY A 131 -50.82 1.76 27.09
CA GLY A 131 -50.31 0.43 27.47
C GLY A 131 -49.91 -0.52 26.32
N ILE A 132 -50.52 -0.41 25.14
CA ILE A 132 -50.14 -1.22 23.97
C ILE A 132 -48.84 -0.69 23.33
N LEU A 133 -48.72 0.63 23.22
CA LEU A 133 -47.55 1.28 22.65
C LEU A 133 -46.32 1.09 23.55
N SER A 134 -46.48 1.24 24.87
CA SER A 134 -45.38 0.98 25.82
C SER A 134 -44.92 -0.47 25.77
N THR A 135 -45.84 -1.44 25.71
CA THR A 135 -45.50 -2.86 25.63
C THR A 135 -44.73 -3.22 24.36
N VAL A 136 -45.09 -2.65 23.19
CA VAL A 136 -44.35 -2.86 21.93
C VAL A 136 -42.98 -2.20 21.96
N LEU A 137 -42.91 -0.98 22.51
CA LEU A 137 -41.65 -0.25 22.64
C LEU A 137 -40.68 -0.97 23.59
N ASP A 138 -41.17 -1.53 24.71
CA ASP A 138 -40.34 -2.20 25.71
C ASP A 138 -39.86 -3.59 25.27
N ASN A 139 -40.74 -4.37 24.63
CA ASN A 139 -40.44 -5.79 24.35
C ASN A 139 -39.79 -6.03 22.98
N ALA A 140 -40.01 -5.15 22.00
CA ALA A 140 -39.51 -5.34 20.64
C ALA A 140 -38.56 -4.22 20.20
N PHE A 141 -38.91 -2.96 20.45
CA PHE A 141 -38.12 -1.82 19.94
C PHE A 141 -36.84 -1.60 20.75
N LYS A 142 -36.94 -1.48 22.08
CA LYS A 142 -35.80 -1.22 22.96
C LYS A 142 -34.70 -2.28 22.82
N PRO A 143 -34.95 -3.60 22.87
CA PRO A 143 -33.89 -4.60 22.79
C PRO A 143 -33.20 -4.58 21.42
N SER A 144 -33.93 -4.33 20.34
CA SER A 144 -33.39 -4.23 18.99
C SER A 144 -32.51 -3.00 18.80
N VAL A 145 -32.95 -1.84 19.28
CA VAL A 145 -32.17 -0.59 19.21
C VAL A 145 -30.94 -0.68 20.10
N GLN A 146 -31.07 -1.21 21.33
CA GLN A 146 -29.94 -1.42 22.23
C GLN A 146 -28.90 -2.36 21.61
N LYS A 147 -29.35 -3.48 21.04
CA LYS A 147 -28.45 -4.44 20.38
C LYS A 147 -27.72 -3.83 19.17
N ALA A 148 -28.41 -2.99 18.38
CA ALA A 148 -27.78 -2.27 17.27
C ALA A 148 -26.75 -1.25 17.78
N HIS A 149 -27.10 -0.51 18.82
CA HIS A 149 -26.22 0.46 19.47
C HIS A 149 -24.97 -0.20 20.07
N ASP A 150 -25.13 -1.28 20.83
CA ASP A 150 -24.04 -2.03 21.46
C ASP A 150 -23.11 -2.67 20.43
N LEU A 151 -23.68 -3.20 19.33
CA LEU A 151 -22.91 -3.71 18.22
C LEU A 151 -22.08 -2.61 17.58
N LEU A 152 -22.65 -1.42 17.34
CA LEU A 152 -21.88 -0.31 16.79
C LEU A 152 -20.79 0.11 17.79
N ILE A 153 -21.10 0.42 19.05
CA ILE A 153 -20.10 0.80 20.07
C ILE A 153 -18.91 -0.15 20.13
N SER A 154 -19.13 -1.46 19.96
CA SER A 154 -18.03 -2.44 19.95
C SER A 154 -16.96 -2.18 18.88
N TYR A 155 -17.30 -1.47 17.79
CA TYR A 155 -16.39 -1.05 16.72
C TYR A 155 -15.85 0.38 16.87
N GLN A 156 -16.25 1.12 17.91
CA GLN A 156 -15.96 2.56 18.02
C GLN A 156 -14.46 2.89 18.09
N GLU A 157 -13.69 2.16 18.91
CA GLU A 157 -12.24 2.38 19.04
C GLU A 157 -11.50 2.00 17.76
N GLU A 158 -11.86 0.86 17.15
CA GLU A 158 -11.30 0.41 15.86
C GLU A 158 -11.56 1.43 14.75
N ILE A 159 -12.76 2.03 14.71
CA ILE A 159 -13.12 3.04 13.73
C ILE A 159 -12.51 4.39 14.05
N ARG A 160 -12.31 4.77 15.31
CA ARG A 160 -11.75 6.07 15.70
C ARG A 160 -10.31 6.22 15.19
N GLU A 161 -9.47 5.21 15.38
CA GLU A 161 -8.12 5.15 14.80
C GLU A 161 -8.17 5.14 13.26
N PHE A 162 -9.21 4.54 12.69
CA PHE A 162 -9.45 4.53 11.24
C PHE A 162 -10.03 5.85 10.69
N SER A 163 -10.73 6.67 11.48
CA SER A 163 -11.57 7.78 10.98
C SER A 163 -10.86 9.09 10.69
N SER A 164 -9.56 9.21 11.00
CA SER A 164 -8.82 10.45 10.73
C SER A 164 -8.94 10.81 9.24
N GLU A 165 -9.52 11.99 8.93
CA GLU A 165 -9.82 12.42 7.55
C GLU A 165 -8.58 12.40 6.65
N ARG A 166 -7.40 12.69 7.24
CA ARG A 166 -6.10 12.64 6.57
C ARG A 166 -5.71 11.24 6.11
N LEU A 167 -6.09 10.22 6.88
CA LEU A 167 -5.76 8.82 6.57
C LEU A 167 -6.80 8.19 5.63
N THR A 168 -8.06 8.64 5.66
CA THR A 168 -9.11 8.10 4.78
C THR A 168 -8.78 8.31 3.29
N SER A 169 -8.34 9.51 2.92
CA SER A 169 -7.91 9.82 1.54
C SER A 169 -6.70 8.98 1.11
N ILE A 170 -5.67 8.93 1.94
CA ILE A 170 -4.44 8.15 1.70
C ILE A 170 -4.76 6.66 1.56
N ARG A 171 -5.67 6.12 2.38
CA ARG A 171 -6.07 4.70 2.31
C ARG A 171 -6.84 4.36 1.05
N LYS A 172 -7.80 5.20 0.64
CA LYS A 172 -8.53 4.98 -0.62
C LYS A 172 -7.55 4.95 -1.80
N GLN A 173 -6.61 5.89 -1.83
CA GLN A 173 -5.57 5.93 -2.86
C GLN A 173 -4.65 4.70 -2.80
N LEU A 174 -4.16 4.33 -1.61
CA LEU A 174 -3.30 3.15 -1.43
C LEU A 174 -4.02 1.85 -1.83
N SER A 175 -5.31 1.71 -1.52
CA SER A 175 -6.11 0.55 -1.90
C SER A 175 -6.22 0.43 -3.43
N GLU A 176 -6.47 1.53 -4.13
CA GLU A 176 -6.49 1.54 -5.60
C GLU A 176 -5.12 1.21 -6.20
N VAL A 177 -4.04 1.71 -5.62
CA VAL A 177 -2.66 1.39 -6.05
C VAL A 177 -2.33 -0.09 -5.87
N LEU A 178 -2.72 -0.69 -4.74
CA LEU A 178 -2.45 -2.10 -4.47
C LEU A 178 -3.18 -3.04 -5.44
N LYS A 179 -4.32 -2.64 -6.02
CA LYS A 179 -4.97 -3.40 -7.11
C LYS A 179 -4.10 -3.49 -8.36
N CYS A 180 -3.24 -2.50 -8.56
CA CYS A 180 -2.30 -2.42 -9.68
C CYS A 180 -0.94 -3.01 -9.35
N TYR A 181 -0.76 -3.61 -8.17
CA TYR A 181 0.50 -4.27 -7.81
C TYR A 181 0.83 -5.38 -8.80
N THR A 182 1.95 -5.20 -9.49
CA THR A 182 2.55 -6.24 -10.33
C THR A 182 3.65 -6.93 -9.53
N SER A 183 3.79 -8.25 -9.66
CA SER A 183 4.93 -8.94 -9.05
C SER A 183 6.25 -8.33 -9.51
N ILE A 184 7.23 -8.18 -8.61
CA ILE A 184 8.56 -7.72 -8.99
C ILE A 184 9.16 -8.72 -9.99
N THR A 185 9.56 -8.21 -11.15
CA THR A 185 10.13 -9.00 -12.24
C THR A 185 11.57 -9.36 -11.90
N LEU A 186 11.98 -10.59 -12.18
CA LEU A 186 13.35 -11.07 -12.01
C LEU A 186 14.01 -11.19 -13.39
N GLU A 187 14.93 -10.29 -13.69
CA GLU A 187 15.72 -10.30 -14.93
C GLU A 187 17.12 -10.86 -14.68
N HIS A 188 17.65 -11.63 -15.63
CA HIS A 188 18.94 -12.29 -15.49
C HIS A 188 19.87 -11.99 -16.65
N PHE A 189 21.15 -11.81 -16.36
CA PHE A 189 22.17 -11.51 -17.36
C PHE A 189 23.39 -12.41 -17.17
N ALA A 190 24.16 -12.60 -18.25
CA ALA A 190 25.33 -13.46 -18.20
C ALA A 190 26.46 -12.80 -17.39
N THR A 191 26.59 -11.48 -17.50
CA THR A 191 27.68 -10.72 -16.86
C THR A 191 27.17 -9.59 -15.99
N GLU A 192 28.00 -9.16 -15.01
CA GLU A 192 27.73 -7.97 -14.18
C GLU A 192 27.56 -6.72 -15.06
N LYS A 193 28.36 -6.58 -16.12
CA LYS A 193 28.31 -5.40 -17.00
C LYS A 193 26.98 -5.28 -17.76
N GLU A 194 26.43 -6.40 -18.22
CA GLU A 194 25.10 -6.41 -18.85
C GLU A 194 24.01 -6.07 -17.83
N ALA A 195 24.10 -6.63 -16.62
CA ALA A 195 23.19 -6.32 -15.52
C ALA A 195 23.26 -4.83 -15.12
N GLU A 196 24.45 -4.23 -15.06
CA GLU A 196 24.64 -2.81 -14.78
C GLU A 196 24.04 -1.92 -15.86
N ALA A 197 24.26 -2.24 -17.14
CA ALA A 197 23.67 -1.51 -18.24
C ALA A 197 22.14 -1.52 -18.19
N ARG A 198 21.55 -2.69 -17.90
CA ARG A 198 20.10 -2.81 -17.71
C ARG A 198 19.61 -2.05 -16.47
N SER A 199 20.36 -2.10 -15.38
CA SER A 199 20.02 -1.43 -14.13
C SER A 199 20.00 0.09 -14.28
N MET A 200 20.94 0.67 -15.03
CA MET A 200 20.92 2.11 -15.35
C MET A 200 19.65 2.51 -16.10
N ALA A 201 19.27 1.77 -17.15
CA ALA A 201 18.05 2.05 -17.91
C ALA A 201 16.76 1.93 -17.07
N LEU A 202 16.72 0.99 -16.13
CA LEU A 202 15.59 0.83 -15.19
C LEU A 202 15.57 1.94 -14.12
N SER A 203 16.73 2.42 -13.70
CA SER A 203 16.87 3.50 -12.71
C SER A 203 16.31 4.82 -13.27
N GLU A 204 16.57 5.13 -14.55
CA GLU A 204 16.01 6.32 -15.22
C GLU A 204 14.48 6.36 -15.19
N LYS A 205 13.82 5.19 -15.21
CA LYS A 205 12.36 5.06 -15.15
C LYS A 205 11.80 4.91 -13.72
N ASN A 206 12.68 4.86 -12.73
CA ASN A 206 12.35 4.53 -11.34
C ASN A 206 11.68 3.15 -11.20
N GLU A 207 12.19 2.18 -11.95
CA GLU A 207 11.71 0.79 -12.01
C GLU A 207 12.79 -0.22 -11.59
N LEU A 208 14.00 0.23 -11.24
CA LEU A 208 15.01 -0.61 -10.62
C LEU A 208 14.71 -0.75 -9.12
N LEU A 209 14.52 -1.99 -8.66
CA LEU A 209 14.43 -2.28 -7.23
C LEU A 209 15.78 -2.63 -6.61
N ALA A 210 16.53 -3.50 -7.29
CA ALA A 210 17.88 -3.90 -6.88
C ALA A 210 18.64 -4.54 -8.05
N GLN A 211 19.95 -4.34 -8.08
CA GLN A 211 20.87 -5.15 -8.85
C GLN A 211 21.64 -6.09 -7.91
N ILE A 212 21.57 -7.40 -8.13
CA ILE A 212 22.27 -8.41 -7.34
C ILE A 212 23.37 -9.06 -8.18
N THR A 213 24.63 -8.88 -7.80
CA THR A 213 25.76 -9.54 -8.46
C THR A 213 26.37 -10.59 -7.52
N PHE A 214 26.42 -11.85 -7.95
CA PHE A 214 27.07 -12.94 -7.21
C PHE A 214 28.51 -13.12 -7.69
N GLU A 215 29.48 -13.11 -6.77
CA GLU A 215 30.92 -13.09 -7.12
C GLU A 215 31.54 -14.49 -7.19
N ASN A 216 31.06 -15.42 -6.37
CA ASN A 216 31.70 -16.72 -6.14
C ASN A 216 30.87 -17.92 -6.60
N SER A 217 29.85 -17.70 -7.43
CA SER A 217 29.01 -18.81 -7.90
C SER A 217 29.75 -19.64 -8.97
N ARG A 218 29.98 -20.92 -8.72
CA ARG A 218 30.29 -21.90 -9.78
C ARG A 218 28.99 -22.49 -10.32
N ASP A 219 29.03 -23.06 -11.53
CA ASP A 219 27.83 -23.47 -12.26
C ASP A 219 27.01 -24.57 -11.59
N ASP A 220 27.62 -25.38 -10.70
CA ASP A 220 27.04 -26.64 -10.21
C ASP A 220 26.78 -26.70 -8.70
N ILE A 221 27.50 -25.91 -7.89
CA ILE A 221 27.40 -25.93 -6.42
C ILE A 221 27.39 -24.52 -5.87
N LEU A 222 26.40 -24.21 -5.02
CA LEU A 222 26.38 -22.97 -4.26
C LEU A 222 27.42 -23.07 -3.15
N ASP A 223 28.39 -22.15 -3.16
CA ASP A 223 29.38 -22.04 -2.08
C ASP A 223 28.65 -21.83 -0.74
N PRO A 224 29.01 -22.54 0.34
CA PRO A 224 28.49 -22.25 1.68
C PRO A 224 28.64 -20.78 2.10
N PHE A 225 29.66 -20.09 1.57
CA PHE A 225 29.94 -18.68 1.81
C PHE A 225 29.75 -17.86 0.52
N VAL A 226 28.49 -17.68 0.12
CA VAL A 226 28.14 -16.87 -1.05
C VAL A 226 28.50 -15.41 -0.81
N ARG A 227 29.35 -14.85 -1.67
CA ARG A 227 29.58 -13.41 -1.78
C ARG A 227 28.68 -12.81 -2.85
N TYR A 228 27.99 -11.73 -2.49
CA TYR A 228 27.14 -10.98 -3.40
C TYR A 228 27.20 -9.48 -3.09
N LYS A 229 26.90 -8.67 -4.09
CA LYS A 229 26.74 -7.22 -4.02
C LYS A 229 25.30 -6.86 -4.33
N ILE A 230 24.76 -5.88 -3.60
CA ILE A 230 23.47 -5.25 -3.92
C ILE A 230 23.76 -3.79 -4.24
N ARG A 231 23.29 -3.33 -5.40
CA ARG A 231 23.31 -1.92 -5.81
C ARG A 231 21.90 -1.44 -6.07
#